data_AF-A0A382A3K2-F1
#
_entry.id   AF-A0A382A3K2-F1
#
_cell.length_a   1.000
_cell.length_b   1.000
_cell.length_c   1.000
_cell.angle_alpha   90.00
_cell.angle_beta   90.00
_cell.angle_gamma   90.00
#
_symmetry.space_group_name_H-M   'P 1'
#
loop_
_entity.id
_entity.type
_entity.pdbx_description
1 polymer ?
#
loop_
_entity_poly.entity_id
_entity_poly.type
_entity_poly.pdbx_seq_one_letter_code
_entity_poly.pdbx_strand_id
1 'polypeptide(L)'
;VRFIERLPRGTLLIGGGLLMNGLAAYAFVTLAARNLGPEAYTPVGMLWALSFMLGPGFFQPLEQETARTIASRFGRGVAPVVRSAAAIGGLVALGLAAVGAVASPWLVDGVFDGEPWLLVGLLLVVVGLGGAHLAKGVLAGLGRFGGYARYVVGEGLGRLLAVGLLVAVVSDGIGAYGLAIGL
;
A
#
# COMPACT_ATOMS: atom_id res chain seq x y z
N VAL A 1 14.47 26.04 17.24
CA VAL A 1 13.31 26.50 16.42
C VAL A 1 13.70 26.81 14.96
N ARG A 2 14.85 27.45 14.66
CA ARG A 2 15.32 27.74 13.28
C ARG A 2 15.40 26.56 12.28
N PHE A 3 15.53 25.32 12.75
CA PHE A 3 15.57 24.14 11.87
C PHE A 3 14.19 23.78 11.31
N ILE A 4 13.16 23.82 12.16
CA ILE A 4 11.77 23.47 11.77
C ILE A 4 11.26 24.44 10.72
N GLU A 5 11.60 25.72 10.84
CA GLU A 5 11.23 26.78 9.89
C GLU A 5 11.86 26.60 8.49
N ARG A 6 12.93 25.80 8.38
CA ARG A 6 13.59 25.49 7.10
C ARG A 6 13.02 24.26 6.40
N LEU A 7 12.13 23.52 7.05
CA LEU A 7 11.57 22.30 6.46
C LEU A 7 10.63 22.66 5.30
N PRO A 8 10.63 21.85 4.23
CA PRO A 8 9.63 21.98 3.17
C PRO A 8 8.21 21.97 3.71
N ARG A 9 7.31 22.67 3.01
CA ARG A 9 5.90 22.71 3.40
C ARG A 9 5.33 21.30 3.44
N GLY A 10 4.66 20.96 4.55
CA GLY A 10 4.03 19.65 4.73
C GLY A 10 4.93 18.58 5.35
N THR A 11 6.23 18.83 5.55
CA THR A 11 7.15 17.83 6.14
C THR A 11 6.67 17.31 7.48
N LEU A 12 6.28 18.18 8.41
CA LEU A 12 5.80 17.73 9.74
C LEU A 12 4.49 16.95 9.65
N LEU A 13 3.58 17.33 8.76
CA LEU A 13 2.30 16.64 8.57
C LEU A 13 2.52 15.23 8.03
N ILE A 14 3.34 15.11 6.97
CA ILE A 14 3.66 13.81 6.37
C ILE A 14 4.48 12.96 7.35
N GLY A 15 5.46 13.55 8.03
CA GLY A 15 6.26 12.86 9.04
C GLY A 15 5.42 12.28 10.19
N GLY A 16 4.47 13.06 10.71
CA GLY A 16 3.51 12.57 11.71
C GLY A 16 2.61 11.45 11.16
N GLY A 17 2.13 11.59 9.92
CA GLY A 17 1.35 10.55 9.25
C GLY A 17 2.12 9.24 9.05
N LEU A 18 3.38 9.33 8.63
CA LEU A 18 4.29 8.19 8.48
C LEU A 18 4.61 7.53 9.83
N LEU A 19 4.82 8.31 10.89
CA LEU A 19 5.02 7.78 12.23
C LEU A 19 3.81 6.94 12.67
N MET A 20 2.60 7.48 12.54
CA MET A 20 1.38 6.76 12.87
C MET A 20 1.19 5.51 12.02
N ASN A 21 1.47 5.59 10.72
CA ASN A 21 1.42 4.42 9.83
C ASN A 21 2.45 3.36 10.23
N GLY A 22 3.67 3.75 10.60
CA GLY A 22 4.70 2.84 11.08
C GLY A 22 4.31 2.15 12.40
N LEU A 23 3.71 2.88 13.34
CA LEU A 23 3.17 2.30 14.58
C LEU A 23 2.04 1.31 14.28
N ALA A 24 1.14 1.63 13.36
CA ALA A 24 0.06 0.74 12.96
C ALA A 24 0.58 -0.53 12.27
N ALA A 25 1.57 -0.38 11.38
CA ALA A 25 2.25 -1.50 10.73
C ALA A 25 2.96 -2.42 11.75
N TYR A 26 3.65 -1.83 12.73
CA TYR A 26 4.28 -2.58 13.81
C TYR A 26 3.26 -3.37 14.65
N ALA A 27 2.13 -2.74 14.99
CA ALA A 27 1.05 -3.40 15.71
C ALA A 27 0.47 -4.57 14.89
N PHE A 28 0.24 -4.39 13.59
CA PHE A 28 -0.26 -5.44 12.70
C PHE A 28 0.68 -6.64 12.65
N VAL A 29 1.97 -6.41 12.37
CA VAL A 29 2.99 -7.47 12.29
C VAL A 29 3.13 -8.20 13.63
N THR A 30 3.13 -7.46 14.74
CA THR A 30 3.22 -8.05 16.09
C THR A 30 2.01 -8.92 16.40
N LEU A 31 0.80 -8.46 16.05
CA LEU A 31 -0.44 -9.21 16.27
C LEU A 31 -0.46 -10.49 15.41
N ALA A 32 -0.13 -10.38 14.13
CA ALA A 32 -0.06 -11.50 13.20
C ALA A 32 0.94 -12.57 13.69
N ALA A 33 2.16 -12.15 14.04
CA ALA A 33 3.20 -13.07 14.50
C ALA A 33 2.83 -13.77 15.82
N ARG A 34 2.15 -13.07 16.74
CA ARG A 34 1.71 -13.65 18.01
C ARG A 34 0.54 -14.60 17.87
N ASN A 35 -0.43 -14.25 17.02
CA ASN A 35 -1.66 -15.03 16.88
C ASN A 35 -1.43 -16.28 16.02
N LEU A 36 -0.63 -16.19 14.96
CA LEU A 36 -0.35 -17.31 14.06
C LEU A 36 0.80 -18.20 14.56
N GLY A 37 1.72 -17.65 15.35
CA GLY A 37 2.99 -18.31 15.64
C GLY A 37 3.97 -18.25 14.45
N PRO A 38 5.24 -18.63 14.65
CA PRO A 38 6.32 -18.36 13.70
C PRO A 38 6.18 -19.10 12.35
N GLU A 39 5.71 -20.35 12.36
CA GLU A 39 5.54 -21.15 11.13
C GLU A 39 4.45 -20.54 10.25
N ALA A 40 3.21 -20.43 10.75
CA ALA A 40 2.08 -19.89 10.01
C ALA A 40 2.20 -18.39 9.68
N TYR A 41 3.00 -17.62 10.44
CA TYR A 41 3.29 -16.22 10.11
C TYR A 41 4.23 -16.07 8.91
N THR A 42 5.12 -17.04 8.65
CA THR A 42 6.14 -16.95 7.59
C THR A 42 5.56 -16.57 6.22
N PRO A 43 4.53 -17.25 5.69
CA PRO A 43 3.97 -16.90 4.38
C PRO A 43 3.23 -15.55 4.39
N VAL A 44 2.64 -15.14 5.52
CA VAL A 44 2.07 -13.78 5.69
C VAL A 44 3.17 -12.72 5.64
N GLY A 45 4.30 -12.97 6.30
CA GLY A 45 5.49 -12.13 6.26
C GLY A 45 6.06 -12.00 4.85
N MET A 46 6.02 -13.07 4.05
CA MET A 46 6.40 -13.03 2.64
C MET A 46 5.47 -12.14 1.81
N LEU A 47 4.14 -12.25 1.99
CA LEU A 47 3.19 -11.34 1.35
C LEU A 47 3.45 -9.88 1.75
N TRP A 48 3.73 -9.62 3.03
CA TRP A 48 4.11 -8.30 3.51
C TRP A 48 5.40 -7.79 2.82
N ALA A 49 6.44 -8.61 2.74
CA ALA A 49 7.68 -8.24 2.07
C ALA A 49 7.45 -7.93 0.57
N LEU A 50 6.64 -8.76 -0.11
CA LEU A 50 6.27 -8.54 -1.51
C LEU A 50 5.52 -7.22 -1.70
N SER A 51 4.60 -6.84 -0.80
CA SER A 51 3.88 -5.56 -0.92
C SER A 51 4.83 -4.36 -0.82
N PHE A 52 5.80 -4.41 0.09
CA PHE A 52 6.83 -3.39 0.26
C PHE A 52 7.86 -3.35 -0.88
N MET A 53 8.03 -4.45 -1.61
CA MET A 53 8.84 -4.47 -2.83
C MET A 53 8.05 -3.89 -4.02
N LEU A 54 6.80 -4.34 -4.21
CA LEU A 54 5.99 -3.99 -5.38
C LEU A 54 5.54 -2.52 -5.38
N GLY A 55 5.18 -1.97 -4.21
CA GLY A 55 4.71 -0.59 -4.09
C GLY A 55 5.74 0.43 -4.59
N PRO A 56 6.88 0.58 -3.90
CA PRO A 56 8.00 1.38 -4.35
C PRO A 56 8.53 0.97 -5.73
N GLY A 57 8.64 -0.34 -6.01
CA GLY A 57 9.26 -0.83 -7.25
C GLY A 57 8.51 -0.41 -8.52
N PHE A 58 7.18 -0.49 -8.51
CA PHE A 58 6.37 -0.26 -9.71
C PHE A 58 5.54 1.02 -9.66
N PHE A 59 5.11 1.44 -8.48
CA PHE A 59 4.09 2.50 -8.36
C PHE A 59 4.61 3.80 -7.77
N GLN A 60 5.75 3.82 -7.08
CA GLN A 60 6.37 5.07 -6.66
C GLN A 60 6.83 5.96 -7.83
N PRO A 61 7.37 5.43 -8.96
CA PRO A 61 7.63 6.26 -10.14
C PRO A 61 6.36 6.93 -10.67
N LEU A 62 5.22 6.22 -10.67
CA LEU A 62 3.92 6.77 -11.06
C LEU A 62 3.49 7.92 -10.12
N GLU A 63 3.65 7.74 -8.81
CA GLU A 63 3.39 8.78 -7.81
C GLU A 63 4.24 10.04 -8.06
N GLN A 64 5.55 9.85 -8.21
CA GLN A 64 6.51 10.95 -8.40
C GLN A 64 6.25 11.71 -9.70
N GLU A 65 6.01 11.00 -10.80
CA GLU A 65 5.77 11.61 -12.10
C GLU A 65 4.41 12.31 -12.19
N THR A 66 3.39 11.76 -11.55
CA THR A 66 2.07 12.40 -11.41
C THR A 66 2.20 13.71 -10.62
N ALA A 67 2.90 13.67 -9.49
CA ALA A 67 3.13 14.86 -8.66
C ALA A 67 3.90 15.94 -9.43
N ARG A 68 5.00 15.57 -10.09
CA ARG A 68 5.84 16.48 -10.88
C ARG A 68 5.05 17.12 -12.03
N THR A 69 4.27 16.32 -12.74
CA THR A 69 3.48 16.80 -13.90
C THR A 69 2.35 17.72 -13.48
N ILE A 70 1.66 17.43 -12.38
CA ILE A 70 0.62 18.33 -11.85
C ILE A 70 1.24 19.64 -11.36
N ALA A 71 2.34 19.56 -10.59
CA ALA A 71 3.01 20.74 -10.04
C ALA A 71 3.56 21.68 -11.13
N SER A 72 3.98 21.14 -12.29
CA SER A 72 4.48 21.93 -13.42
C SER A 72 3.39 22.54 -14.31
N ARG A 73 2.11 22.23 -14.08
CA ARG A 73 0.96 22.63 -14.91
C ARG A 73 0.06 23.67 -14.24
N PHE A 74 0.63 24.75 -13.73
CA PHE A 74 -0.14 25.82 -13.09
C PHE A 74 -1.23 26.37 -14.03
N GLY A 75 -2.48 26.45 -13.53
CA GLY A 75 -3.63 26.95 -14.30
C GLY A 75 -4.19 25.98 -15.36
N ARG A 76 -3.65 24.77 -15.52
CA ARG A 76 -4.20 23.73 -16.38
C ARG A 76 -4.84 22.64 -15.50
N GLY A 77 -6.05 22.21 -15.85
CA GLY A 77 -6.77 21.21 -15.07
C GLY A 77 -6.00 19.90 -14.91
N VAL A 78 -6.20 19.21 -13.78
CA VAL A 78 -5.46 17.97 -13.44
C VAL A 78 -6.01 16.71 -14.11
N ALA A 79 -7.26 16.74 -14.56
CA ALA A 79 -7.96 15.55 -15.04
C ALA A 79 -7.23 14.79 -16.18
N PRO A 80 -6.62 15.44 -17.19
CA PRO A 80 -5.88 14.71 -18.22
C PRO A 80 -4.67 13.94 -17.66
N VAL A 81 -3.95 14.53 -16.69
CA VAL A 81 -2.80 13.88 -16.04
C VAL A 81 -3.27 12.67 -15.25
N VAL A 82 -4.35 12.83 -14.46
CA VAL A 82 -4.92 11.74 -13.67
C VAL A 82 -5.40 10.59 -14.57
N ARG A 83 -6.06 10.88 -15.69
CA ARG A 83 -6.52 9.86 -16.64
C ARG A 83 -5.35 9.07 -17.23
N SER A 84 -4.31 9.75 -17.71
CA SER A 84 -3.13 9.09 -18.26
C SER A 84 -2.39 8.27 -17.20
N ALA A 85 -2.19 8.82 -16.01
CA ALA A 85 -1.53 8.13 -14.91
C ALA A 85 -2.35 6.92 -14.43
N ALA A 86 -3.69 7.03 -14.36
CA ALA A 86 -4.57 5.91 -14.02
C ALA A 86 -4.50 4.79 -15.07
N ALA A 87 -4.46 5.13 -16.36
CA ALA A 87 -4.31 4.14 -17.42
C ALA A 87 -2.97 3.40 -17.32
N ILE A 88 -1.86 4.13 -17.13
CA ILE A 88 -0.53 3.52 -16.98
C ILE A 88 -0.47 2.65 -15.72
N GLY A 89 -0.89 3.19 -14.58
CA GLY A 89 -0.93 2.45 -13.31
C GLY A 89 -1.82 1.21 -13.39
N GLY A 90 -2.98 1.31 -14.03
CA GLY A 90 -3.88 0.19 -14.25
C GLY A 90 -3.28 -0.89 -15.16
N LEU A 91 -2.58 -0.51 -16.23
CA LEU A 91 -1.88 -1.46 -17.11
C LEU A 91 -0.74 -2.18 -16.37
N VAL A 92 0.03 -1.46 -15.55
CA VAL A 92 1.08 -2.07 -14.71
C VAL A 92 0.46 -3.03 -13.69
N ALA A 93 -0.59 -2.63 -12.99
CA ALA A 93 -1.29 -3.49 -12.04
C ALA A 93 -1.87 -4.75 -12.72
N LEU A 94 -2.48 -4.59 -13.89
CA LEU A 94 -3.00 -5.72 -14.68
C LEU A 94 -1.88 -6.67 -15.11
N GLY A 95 -0.74 -6.13 -15.57
CA GLY A 95 0.42 -6.94 -15.95
C GLY A 95 0.99 -7.73 -14.76
N LEU A 96 1.14 -7.09 -13.61
CA LEU A 96 1.57 -7.76 -12.37
C LEU A 96 0.57 -8.82 -11.90
N ALA A 97 -0.73 -8.54 -11.97
CA ALA A 97 -1.77 -9.51 -11.66
C ALA A 97 -1.74 -10.72 -12.62
N ALA A 98 -1.53 -10.49 -13.91
CA ALA A 98 -1.38 -11.56 -14.90
C ALA A 98 -0.14 -12.41 -14.63
N VAL A 99 0.99 -11.78 -14.31
CA VAL A 99 2.22 -12.49 -13.90
C VAL A 99 1.96 -13.32 -12.64
N GLY A 100 1.30 -12.75 -11.63
CA GLY A 100 0.93 -13.47 -10.41
C GLY A 100 -0.01 -14.66 -10.67
N ALA A 101 -0.98 -14.51 -11.57
CA ALA A 101 -1.88 -15.59 -11.96
C ALA A 101 -1.15 -16.72 -12.69
N VAL A 102 -0.25 -16.40 -13.63
CA VAL A 102 0.56 -17.38 -14.35
C VAL A 102 1.54 -18.08 -13.41
N ALA A 103 2.16 -17.34 -12.49
CA ALA A 103 3.08 -17.86 -11.49
C ALA A 103 2.37 -18.50 -10.28
N SER A 104 1.03 -18.61 -10.30
CA SER A 104 0.24 -18.99 -9.12
C SER A 104 0.62 -20.34 -8.50
N PRO A 105 0.94 -21.43 -9.24
CA PRO A 105 1.32 -22.68 -8.60
C PRO A 105 2.63 -22.54 -7.81
N TRP A 106 3.61 -21.84 -8.39
CA TRP A 106 4.89 -21.59 -7.73
C TRP A 106 4.76 -20.62 -6.55
N LEU A 107 3.94 -19.58 -6.67
CA LEU A 107 3.68 -18.63 -5.59
C LEU A 107 2.96 -19.30 -4.42
N VAL A 108 1.90 -20.06 -4.69
CA VAL A 108 1.10 -20.70 -3.65
C VAL A 108 1.92 -21.78 -2.95
N ASP A 109 2.48 -22.74 -3.69
CA ASP A 109 3.16 -23.88 -3.09
C ASP A 109 4.54 -23.50 -2.53
N GLY A 110 5.26 -22.58 -3.17
CA GLY A 110 6.64 -22.24 -2.82
C GLY A 110 6.80 -21.03 -1.90
N VAL A 111 6.01 -19.97 -2.09
CA VAL A 111 6.14 -18.71 -1.32
C VAL A 111 5.11 -18.61 -0.21
N PHE A 112 3.90 -19.13 -0.44
CA PHE A 112 2.78 -19.04 0.49
C PHE A 112 2.47 -20.35 1.22
N ASP A 113 3.34 -21.36 1.11
CA ASP A 113 3.23 -22.63 1.83
C ASP A 113 1.87 -23.32 1.65
N GLY A 114 1.35 -23.28 0.42
CA GLY A 114 0.07 -23.87 0.05
C GLY A 114 -1.16 -23.00 0.37
N GLU A 115 -1.00 -21.75 0.82
CA GLU A 115 -2.12 -20.87 1.22
C GLU A 115 -2.63 -20.00 0.06
N PRO A 116 -3.71 -20.39 -0.66
CA PRO A 116 -4.18 -19.67 -1.85
C PRO A 116 -4.77 -18.29 -1.53
N TRP A 117 -5.24 -18.06 -0.31
CA TRP A 117 -5.79 -16.76 0.09
C TRP A 117 -4.73 -15.66 0.11
N LEU A 118 -3.45 -16.01 0.28
CA LEU A 118 -2.36 -15.05 0.20
C LEU A 118 -2.10 -14.58 -1.24
N LEU A 119 -2.37 -15.41 -2.24
CA LEU A 119 -2.39 -14.98 -3.64
C LEU A 119 -3.51 -13.96 -3.88
N VAL A 120 -4.71 -14.19 -3.33
CA VAL A 120 -5.80 -13.22 -3.39
C VAL A 120 -5.38 -11.90 -2.72
N GLY A 121 -4.77 -11.98 -1.54
CA GLY A 121 -4.18 -10.83 -0.85
C GLY A 121 -3.16 -10.08 -1.73
N LEU A 122 -2.25 -10.80 -2.39
CA LEU A 122 -1.26 -10.22 -3.31
C LEU A 122 -1.90 -9.47 -4.48
N LEU A 123 -2.95 -10.05 -5.09
CA LEU A 123 -3.66 -9.39 -6.19
C LEU A 123 -4.36 -8.12 -5.73
N LEU A 124 -4.98 -8.15 -4.54
CA LEU A 124 -5.58 -6.97 -3.92
C LEU A 124 -4.52 -5.89 -3.61
N VAL A 125 -3.37 -6.28 -3.05
CA VAL A 125 -2.21 -5.39 -2.84
C VAL A 125 -1.83 -4.68 -4.13
N VAL A 126 -1.66 -5.40 -5.24
CA VAL A 126 -1.22 -4.83 -6.52
C VAL A 126 -2.20 -3.77 -7.02
N VAL A 127 -3.51 -4.06 -6.96
CA VAL A 127 -4.55 -3.11 -7.37
C VAL A 127 -4.60 -1.91 -6.41
N GLY A 128 -4.55 -2.16 -5.10
CA GLY A 128 -4.55 -1.13 -4.07
C GLY A 128 -3.37 -0.18 -4.18
N LEU A 129 -2.16 -0.70 -4.39
CA LEU A 129 -0.94 0.09 -4.55
C LEU A 129 -1.01 1.04 -5.75
N GLY A 130 -1.52 0.57 -6.89
CA GLY A 130 -1.71 1.43 -8.06
C GLY A 130 -2.62 2.63 -7.77
N GLY A 131 -3.77 2.39 -7.12
CA GLY A 131 -4.67 3.44 -6.68
C GLY A 131 -4.05 4.36 -5.62
N ALA A 132 -3.35 3.79 -4.64
CA ALA A 132 -2.75 4.50 -3.53
C ALA A 132 -1.68 5.48 -3.97
N HIS A 133 -0.74 5.02 -4.80
CA HIS A 133 0.34 5.84 -5.32
C HIS A 133 -0.16 6.93 -6.28
N LEU A 134 -1.20 6.64 -7.07
CA LEU A 134 -1.86 7.66 -7.87
C LEU A 134 -2.49 8.75 -6.99
N ALA A 135 -3.27 8.36 -5.96
CA ALA A 135 -3.92 9.31 -5.04
C ALA A 135 -2.89 10.18 -4.32
N LYS A 136 -1.82 9.57 -3.80
CA LYS A 136 -0.68 10.26 -3.18
C LYS A 136 0.00 11.23 -4.15
N GLY A 137 0.21 10.82 -5.40
CA GLY A 137 0.82 11.66 -6.44
C GLY A 137 -0.03 12.90 -6.77
N VAL A 138 -1.35 12.73 -6.86
CA VAL A 138 -2.28 13.84 -7.07
C VAL A 138 -2.28 14.80 -5.88
N LEU A 139 -2.34 14.28 -4.65
CA LEU A 139 -2.32 15.10 -3.45
C LEU A 139 -1.01 15.87 -3.30
N ALA A 140 0.13 15.23 -3.59
CA ALA A 140 1.44 15.86 -3.57
C ALA A 140 1.58 16.93 -4.66
N GLY A 141 1.17 16.64 -5.91
CA GLY A 141 1.24 17.58 -7.02
C GLY A 141 0.37 18.82 -6.81
N LEU A 142 -0.76 18.69 -6.11
CA LEU A 142 -1.63 19.80 -5.70
C LEU A 142 -1.16 20.54 -4.44
N GLY A 143 -0.05 20.11 -3.81
CA GLY A 143 0.42 20.66 -2.53
C GLY A 143 -0.52 20.38 -1.34
N ARG A 144 -1.42 19.39 -1.46
CA ARG A 144 -2.41 19.02 -0.43
C ARG A 144 -1.83 18.03 0.57
N PHE A 145 -0.72 18.41 1.21
CA PHE A 145 0.04 17.52 2.11
C PHE A 145 -0.76 17.04 3.33
N GLY A 146 -1.72 17.82 3.83
CA GLY A 146 -2.63 17.35 4.89
C GLY A 146 -3.62 16.27 4.41
N GLY A 147 -3.95 16.23 3.12
CA GLY A 147 -4.69 15.11 2.53
C GLY A 147 -3.80 13.88 2.39
N TYR A 148 -2.56 14.06 1.93
CA TYR A 148 -1.57 12.98 1.83
C TYR A 148 -1.32 12.33 3.20
N ALA A 149 -1.08 13.12 4.23
CA ALA A 149 -0.84 12.62 5.58
C ALA A 149 -2.03 11.80 6.11
N ARG A 150 -3.27 12.28 5.91
CA ARG A 150 -4.48 11.55 6.28
C ARG A 150 -4.64 10.25 5.50
N TYR A 151 -4.26 10.22 4.22
CA TYR A 151 -4.27 9.00 3.43
C TYR A 151 -3.36 7.93 4.04
N VAL A 152 -2.11 8.30 4.35
CA VAL A 152 -1.12 7.38 4.94
C VAL A 152 -1.55 6.90 6.34
N VAL A 153 -2.16 7.77 7.16
CA VAL A 153 -2.74 7.36 8.44
C VAL A 153 -3.90 6.38 8.23
N GLY A 154 -4.78 6.67 7.27
CA GLY A 154 -5.91 5.83 6.91
C GLY A 154 -5.50 4.46 6.40
N GLU A 155 -4.39 4.36 5.67
CA GLU A 155 -3.83 3.08 5.21
C GLU A 155 -3.46 2.19 6.40
N GLY A 156 -2.65 2.70 7.33
CA GLY A 156 -2.22 1.92 8.51
C GLY A 156 -3.37 1.57 9.46
N LEU A 157 -4.20 2.55 9.81
CA LEU A 157 -5.33 2.31 10.71
C LEU A 157 -6.43 1.47 10.04
N GLY A 158 -6.68 1.69 8.75
CA GLY A 158 -7.62 0.91 7.95
C GLY A 158 -7.23 -0.57 7.94
N ARG A 159 -5.94 -0.88 7.77
CA ARG A 159 -5.42 -2.25 7.85
C ARG A 159 -5.69 -2.90 9.21
N LEU A 160 -5.48 -2.17 10.30
CA LEU A 160 -5.78 -2.66 11.66
C LEU A 160 -7.28 -2.89 11.87
N LEU A 161 -8.12 -2.01 11.34
CA LEU A 161 -9.57 -2.20 11.39
C LEU A 161 -10.00 -3.40 10.56
N ALA A 162 -9.47 -3.55 9.34
CA ALA A 162 -9.76 -4.67 8.44
C ALA A 162 -9.40 -6.01 9.09
N VAL A 163 -8.20 -6.14 9.66
CA VAL A 163 -7.81 -7.38 10.35
C VAL A 163 -8.66 -7.63 11.60
N GLY A 164 -8.97 -6.58 12.37
CA GLY A 164 -9.83 -6.72 13.55
C GLY A 164 -11.22 -7.24 13.19
N LEU A 165 -11.81 -6.74 12.11
CA LEU A 165 -13.10 -7.20 11.60
C LEU A 165 -13.04 -8.62 11.04
N LEU A 166 -12.01 -8.93 10.23
CA LEU A 166 -11.83 -10.27 9.67
C LEU A 166 -11.61 -11.32 10.76
N VAL A 167 -10.81 -11.01 11.77
CA VAL A 167 -10.59 -11.89 12.93
C VAL A 167 -11.89 -12.10 13.72
N ALA A 168 -12.67 -11.04 13.93
CA ALA A 168 -13.91 -11.13 14.70
C ALA A 168 -15.05 -11.87 13.99
N VAL A 169 -15.10 -11.81 12.65
CA VAL A 169 -16.24 -12.32 11.86
C VAL A 169 -15.90 -13.61 11.09
N VAL A 170 -14.65 -13.81 10.71
CA VAL A 170 -14.21 -14.92 9.84
C VAL A 170 -13.37 -15.92 10.63
N SER A 171 -12.10 -15.60 10.91
CA SER A 171 -11.19 -16.42 11.71
C SER A 171 -9.88 -15.65 11.98
N ASP A 172 -9.10 -16.12 12.95
CA ASP A 172 -7.74 -15.64 13.23
C ASP A 172 -6.65 -16.37 12.42
N GLY A 173 -7.03 -17.04 11.32
CA GLY A 173 -6.12 -17.79 10.46
C GLY A 173 -5.36 -16.94 9.43
N ILE A 174 -4.44 -17.57 8.70
CA ILE A 174 -3.54 -16.96 7.71
C ILE A 174 -4.30 -16.08 6.70
N GLY A 175 -5.40 -16.59 6.16
CA GLY A 175 -6.21 -15.89 5.16
C GLY A 175 -6.73 -14.52 5.63
N ALA A 176 -7.11 -14.37 6.90
CA ALA A 176 -7.60 -13.09 7.43
C ALA A 176 -6.51 -12.02 7.43
N TYR A 177 -5.30 -12.36 7.85
CA TYR A 177 -4.16 -11.44 7.80
C TYR A 177 -3.73 -11.15 6.36
N GLY A 178 -3.73 -12.15 5.48
CA GLY A 178 -3.40 -11.96 4.07
C GLY A 178 -4.34 -11.01 3.35
N LEU A 179 -5.65 -11.19 3.56
CA LEU A 179 -6.66 -10.30 2.99
C LEU A 179 -6.57 -8.89 3.59
N ALA A 180 -6.32 -8.77 4.90
CA ALA A 180 -6.12 -7.47 5.53
C ALA A 180 -4.89 -6.71 4.97
N ILE A 181 -3.84 -7.40 4.53
CA ILE A 181 -2.70 -6.75 3.86
C ILE A 181 -3.11 -6.19 2.50
N GLY A 182 -4.02 -6.86 1.78
CA GLY A 182 -4.48 -6.46 0.45
C GLY A 182 -5.56 -5.38 0.40
N LEU A 183 -6.32 -5.21 1.49
CA LEU A 183 -7.39 -4.21 1.62
C LEU A 183 -6.87 -2.86 2.12
#